data_AF-R6DI20-F1
#
_entry.id   AF-R6DI20-F1
#
_cell.length_a   1.000
_cell.length_b   1.000
_cell.length_c   1.000
_cell.angle_alpha   90.00
_cell.angle_beta   90.00
_cell.angle_gamma   90.00
#
_symmetry.space_group_name_H-M   'P 1'
#
loop_
_entity.id
_entity.type
_entity.pdbx_description
1 polymer ?
#
loop_
_entity_poly.entity_id
_entity_poly.type
_entity_poly.pdbx_seq_one_letter_code
_entity_poly.pdbx_strand_id
1 'polypeptide(L)'
;MVGGMVPPIAIALSTTFCKKKWSKEDCRNGVVNYIMGLCFISEGAIPYAAKDPLRVIPSCIIGSALAGALSMAFGCTLRAPHGGIFVFPVVGHPLFYIVALIAGSILGAVILSLLKKEVKE
;
A
#
# COMPACT_ATOMS: atom_id res chain seq x y z
N MET A 1 10.51 0.70 7.96
CA MET A 1 10.64 0.03 6.64
C MET A 1 9.29 -0.38 6.07
N VAL A 2 8.36 -0.99 6.84
CA VAL A 2 7.05 -1.47 6.36
C VAL A 2 6.24 -0.48 5.49
N GLY A 3 6.35 0.83 5.74
CA GLY A 3 5.63 1.85 4.98
C GLY A 3 5.87 1.80 3.48
N GLY A 4 7.06 1.40 3.01
CA GLY A 4 7.35 1.31 1.56
C GLY A 4 6.53 0.25 0.81
N MET A 5 5.98 -0.74 1.53
CA MET A 5 5.11 -1.78 0.96
C MET A 5 3.67 -1.28 0.75
N VAL A 6 3.27 -0.24 1.48
CA VAL A 6 1.88 0.22 1.57
C VAL A 6 1.34 0.82 0.27
N PRO A 7 2.03 1.76 -0.42
CA PRO A 7 1.46 2.46 -1.58
C PRO A 7 0.91 1.53 -2.68
N PRO A 8 1.69 0.57 -3.22
CA PRO A 8 1.18 -0.36 -4.23
C PRO A 8 0.05 -1.26 -3.68
N ILE A 9 0.13 -1.76 -2.44
CA ILE A 9 -0.93 -2.61 -1.85
C ILE A 9 -2.22 -1.80 -1.65
N ALA A 10 -2.14 -0.56 -1.19
CA ALA A 10 -3.29 0.32 -1.01
C ALA A 10 -4.01 0.58 -2.34
N ILE A 11 -3.25 0.77 -3.43
CA ILE A 11 -3.81 0.91 -4.79
C ILE A 11 -4.43 -0.40 -5.26
N ALA A 12 -3.77 -1.54 -5.04
CA ALA A 12 -4.27 -2.86 -5.41
C ALA A 12 -5.60 -3.18 -4.69
N LEU A 13 -5.70 -2.85 -3.40
CA LEU A 13 -6.92 -2.97 -2.60
C LEU A 13 -8.01 -2.02 -3.12
N SER A 14 -7.72 -0.75 -3.36
CA SER A 14 -8.71 0.22 -3.87
C SER A 14 -9.24 -0.20 -5.25
N THR A 15 -8.37 -0.67 -6.15
CA THR A 15 -8.77 -1.15 -7.48
C THR A 15 -9.57 -2.45 -7.42
N THR A 16 -9.28 -3.34 -6.47
CA THR A 16 -10.02 -4.60 -6.29
C THR A 16 -11.41 -4.39 -5.71
N PHE A 17 -11.55 -3.55 -4.68
CA PHE A 17 -12.82 -3.35 -3.96
C PHE A 17 -13.70 -2.25 -4.57
N CYS A 18 -13.10 -1.20 -5.15
CA CYS A 18 -13.81 -0.05 -5.70
C CYS A 18 -13.69 0.06 -7.22
N LYS A 19 -13.89 -1.06 -7.94
CA LYS A 19 -13.74 -1.16 -9.41
C LYS A 19 -14.44 -0.05 -10.20
N LYS A 20 -15.62 0.42 -9.75
CA LYS A 20 -16.38 1.52 -10.38
C LYS A 20 -15.67 2.88 -10.39
N LYS A 21 -14.61 3.03 -9.58
CA LYS A 21 -13.81 4.27 -9.46
C LYS A 21 -12.51 4.23 -10.27
N TRP A 22 -12.27 3.15 -11.00
CA TRP A 22 -11.04 2.89 -11.75
C TRP A 22 -11.36 2.49 -13.17
N SER A 23 -10.46 2.81 -14.10
CA SER A 23 -10.60 2.30 -15.47
C SER A 23 -10.39 0.78 -15.50
N LYS A 24 -10.89 0.12 -16.55
CA LYS A 24 -10.67 -1.32 -16.76
C LYS A 24 -9.19 -1.66 -16.84
N GLU A 25 -8.40 -0.78 -17.44
CA GLU A 25 -6.94 -0.91 -17.51
C GLU A 25 -6.28 -0.81 -16.13
N ASP A 26 -6.67 0.18 -15.33
CA ASP A 26 -6.16 0.37 -13.96
C ASP A 26 -6.53 -0.81 -13.05
N CYS A 27 -7.72 -1.39 -13.21
CA CYS A 27 -8.11 -2.59 -12.47
C CYS A 27 -7.25 -3.81 -12.84
N ARG A 28 -6.93 -3.98 -14.12
CA ARG A 28 -6.09 -5.08 -14.60
C ARG A 28 -4.65 -4.94 -14.10
N ASN A 29 -4.10 -3.73 -14.20
CA ASN A 29 -2.75 -3.45 -13.73
C ASN A 29 -2.67 -3.42 -12.20
N GLY A 30 -3.78 -3.11 -11.51
CA GLY A 30 -3.85 -3.02 -10.05
C GLY A 30 -3.61 -4.34 -9.33
N VAL A 31 -3.92 -5.47 -9.96
CA VAL A 31 -3.65 -6.80 -9.39
C VAL A 31 -2.15 -7.06 -9.24
N VAL A 32 -1.33 -6.57 -10.18
CA VAL A 32 0.13 -6.73 -10.13
C VAL A 32 0.73 -5.98 -8.93
N ASN A 33 0.09 -4.89 -8.51
CA ASN A 33 0.56 -4.09 -7.39
C ASN A 33 0.53 -4.82 -6.03
N TYR A 34 -0.27 -5.89 -5.87
CA TYR A 34 -0.16 -6.74 -4.67
C TYR A 34 1.23 -7.36 -4.57
N ILE A 35 1.72 -7.94 -5.66
CA ILE A 35 3.03 -8.58 -5.71
C ILE A 35 4.13 -7.52 -5.57
N MET A 36 4.01 -6.40 -6.29
CA MET A 36 4.99 -5.32 -6.21
C MET A 36 5.16 -4.80 -4.78
N GLY A 37 4.06 -4.54 -4.07
CA GLY A 37 4.13 -4.10 -2.68
C GLY A 37 4.67 -5.13 -1.72
N LEU A 38 4.30 -6.40 -1.88
CA LEU A 38 4.89 -7.48 -1.10
C LEU A 38 6.40 -7.63 -1.35
N CYS A 39 6.88 -7.31 -2.55
CA CYS A 39 8.31 -7.34 -2.89
C CYS A 39 9.05 -6.03 -2.57
N PHE A 40 8.41 -5.06 -1.89
CA PHE A 40 8.99 -3.74 -1.61
C PHE A 40 9.27 -2.88 -2.86
N ILE A 41 8.52 -3.12 -3.95
CA ILE A 41 8.60 -2.39 -5.21
C ILE A 41 7.47 -1.35 -5.21
N SER A 42 7.82 -0.11 -4.88
CA SER A 42 6.88 1.01 -4.73
C SER A 42 6.55 1.71 -6.06
N GLU A 43 7.31 1.40 -7.12
CA GLU A 43 7.21 1.95 -8.46
C GLU A 43 5.85 1.65 -9.10
N GLY A 44 5.19 0.57 -8.68
CA GLY A 44 3.84 0.22 -9.12
C GLY A 44 2.79 1.27 -8.77
N ALA A 45 3.08 2.18 -7.83
CA ALA A 45 2.22 3.30 -7.48
C ALA A 45 2.42 4.54 -8.38
N ILE A 46 3.59 4.70 -9.00
CA ILE A 46 3.94 5.86 -9.84
C ILE A 46 2.92 6.11 -10.96
N PRO A 47 2.52 5.12 -11.79
CA PRO A 47 1.58 5.38 -12.88
C PRO A 47 0.20 5.84 -12.38
N TYR A 48 -0.22 5.41 -11.18
CA TYR A 48 -1.47 5.83 -10.56
C TYR A 48 -1.37 7.24 -9.98
N ALA A 49 -0.25 7.55 -9.34
CA ALA A 49 0.05 8.88 -8.84
C ALA A 49 0.21 9.90 -9.98
N ALA A 50 0.75 9.49 -11.13
CA ALA A 50 0.84 10.35 -12.31
C ALA A 50 -0.56 10.68 -12.89
N LYS A 51 -1.50 9.72 -12.85
CA LYS A 51 -2.88 9.93 -13.31
C LYS A 51 -3.73 10.75 -12.32
N ASP A 52 -3.60 10.54 -11.02
CA ASP A 52 -4.39 11.21 -9.98
C ASP A 52 -3.53 11.56 -8.75
N PRO A 53 -2.61 12.54 -8.87
CA PRO A 53 -1.62 12.83 -7.82
C PRO A 53 -2.26 13.34 -6.54
N LEU A 54 -3.28 14.19 -6.67
CA LEU A 54 -3.95 14.84 -5.54
C LEU A 54 -4.65 13.85 -4.60
N ARG A 55 -5.05 12.68 -5.09
CA ARG A 55 -5.73 11.66 -4.27
C ARG A 55 -4.81 10.52 -3.91
N VAL A 56 -3.98 10.06 -4.84
CA VAL A 56 -3.11 8.89 -4.62
C VAL A 56 -1.99 9.23 -3.63
N ILE A 57 -1.31 10.36 -3.81
CA ILE A 57 -0.14 10.70 -2.99
C ILE A 57 -0.53 10.88 -1.51
N PRO A 58 -1.55 11.68 -1.14
CA PRO A 58 -1.91 11.83 0.27
C PRO A 58 -2.40 10.54 0.91
N SER A 59 -3.17 9.73 0.18
CA SER A 59 -3.66 8.42 0.67
C SER A 59 -2.51 7.46 0.97
N CYS A 60 -1.51 7.42 0.08
CA CYS A 60 -0.32 6.59 0.25
C CYS A 60 0.55 7.10 1.41
N ILE A 61 0.72 8.42 1.57
CA ILE A 61 1.47 9.00 2.70
C ILE A 61 0.82 8.62 4.02
N ILE A 62 -0.50 8.83 4.15
CA ILE A 62 -1.22 8.55 5.40
C ILE A 62 -1.17 7.05 5.74
N GLY A 63 -1.41 6.17 4.77
CA GLY A 63 -1.30 4.72 4.98
C GLY A 63 0.11 4.27 5.37
N SER A 64 1.14 4.81 4.70
CA SER A 64 2.54 4.48 4.99
C SER A 64 2.99 5.01 6.35
N ALA A 65 2.53 6.21 6.73
CA ALA A 65 2.78 6.81 8.03
C ALA A 65 2.16 5.96 9.15
N LEU A 66 0.92 5.48 8.98
CA LEU A 66 0.29 4.60 9.95
C LEU A 66 1.05 3.28 10.10
N ALA A 67 1.41 2.62 8.99
CA ALA A 67 2.16 1.37 9.05
C ALA A 67 3.52 1.57 9.73
N GLY A 68 4.21 2.67 9.43
CA GLY A 68 5.46 3.06 10.09
C GLY A 68 5.29 3.26 11.59
N ALA A 69 4.29 4.05 12.00
CA ALA A 69 3.99 4.33 13.40
C ALA A 69 3.65 3.06 14.18
N LEU A 70 2.79 2.18 13.63
CA LEU A 70 2.44 0.90 14.24
C LEU A 70 3.66 -0.02 14.36
N SER A 71 4.47 -0.11 13.31
CA SER A 71 5.71 -0.91 13.34
C SER A 71 6.69 -0.43 14.41
N MET A 72 6.77 0.89 14.65
CA MET A 72 7.60 1.43 15.73
C MET A 72 6.97 1.18 17.11
N ALA A 73 5.67 1.38 17.24
CA ALA A 73 4.94 1.16 18.49
C ALA A 73 5.00 -0.31 18.96
N PHE A 74 4.96 -1.27 18.02
CA PHE A 74 5.13 -2.69 18.31
C PHE A 74 6.58 -3.14 18.50
N GLY A 75 7.56 -2.22 18.35
CA GLY A 75 8.98 -2.56 18.49
C GLY A 75 9.48 -3.52 17.41
N CYS A 76 8.87 -3.54 16.23
CA CYS A 76 9.31 -4.42 15.14
C CYS A 76 10.71 -4.01 14.69
N THR A 77 11.68 -4.89 14.90
CA THR A 77 13.07 -4.65 14.48
C THR A 77 13.30 -5.31 13.12
N LEU A 78 14.05 -4.64 12.25
CA LEU A 78 14.42 -5.18 10.95
C LEU A 78 15.88 -4.87 10.68
N ARG A 79 16.70 -5.93 10.56
CA ARG A 79 18.14 -5.83 10.29
C ARG A 79 18.47 -5.83 8.79
N ALA A 80 17.51 -6.15 7.92
CA ALA A 80 17.72 -6.12 6.48
C ALA A 80 17.72 -4.66 5.96
N PRO A 81 18.51 -4.33 4.92
CA PRO A 81 18.53 -3.00 4.32
C PRO A 81 17.36 -2.74 3.36
N HIS A 82 16.59 -3.78 3.01
CA HIS A 82 15.37 -3.72 2.20
C HIS A 82 14.14 -4.18 3.00
N GLY A 83 12.94 -3.93 2.50
CA GLY A 83 11.70 -4.52 3.05
C GLY A 83 11.21 -5.73 2.24
N GLY A 84 9.93 -6.05 2.37
CA GLY A 84 9.25 -7.07 1.58
C GLY A 84 8.97 -8.38 2.32
N ILE A 85 8.27 -9.30 1.66
CA ILE A 85 7.90 -10.60 2.21
C ILE A 85 9.13 -11.46 2.56
N PHE A 86 10.24 -11.24 1.85
CA PHE A 86 11.50 -11.95 2.04
C PHE A 86 12.20 -11.61 3.36
N VAL A 87 11.82 -10.51 4.03
CA VAL A 87 12.44 -10.14 5.30
C VAL A 87 11.73 -10.69 6.52
N PHE A 88 10.54 -11.29 6.37
CA PHE A 88 9.80 -11.85 7.51
C PHE A 88 10.60 -12.81 8.41
N PRO A 89 11.51 -13.67 7.89
CA PRO A 89 12.34 -14.53 8.75
C PRO A 89 13.31 -13.78 9.66
N VAL A 90 13.65 -12.53 9.33
CA VAL A 90 14.63 -11.70 10.05
C VAL A 90 14.01 -10.48 10.74
N VAL A 91 12.68 -10.35 10.69
CA VAL A 91 11.91 -9.33 11.39
C VAL A 91 11.67 -9.77 12.84
N GLY A 92 11.99 -8.91 13.80
CA GLY A 92 11.51 -9.04 15.17
C GLY A 92 10.01 -8.70 15.22
N HIS A 93 9.22 -9.55 15.91
CA HIS A 93 7.76 -9.43 15.97
C HIS A 93 7.06 -9.48 14.58
N PRO A 94 7.27 -10.55 13.78
CA PRO A 94 6.77 -10.62 12.41
C PRO A 94 5.23 -10.55 12.30
N LEU A 95 4.51 -11.11 13.28
CA LEU A 95 3.05 -11.01 13.34
C LEU A 95 2.59 -9.55 13.44
N PHE A 96 3.20 -8.76 14.32
CA PHE A 96 2.87 -7.34 14.48
C PHE A 96 3.29 -6.50 13.27
N TYR A 97 4.36 -6.90 12.57
CA TYR A 97 4.75 -6.29 11.30
C TYR A 97 3.69 -6.51 10.20
N ILE A 98 3.12 -7.72 10.11
CA ILE A 98 2.00 -8.02 9.20
C ILE A 98 0.77 -7.18 9.57
N VAL A 99 0.44 -7.08 10.87
CA VAL A 99 -0.68 -6.26 11.34
C VAL A 99 -0.49 -4.79 10.96
N ALA A 100 0.72 -4.24 11.16
CA ALA A 100 1.04 -2.87 10.78
C ALA A 100 0.91 -2.64 9.27
N LEU A 101 1.39 -3.59 8.45
CA LEU A 101 1.26 -3.54 6.99
C LEU A 101 -0.20 -3.55 6.54
N ILE A 102 -1.00 -4.48 7.08
CA ILE A 102 -2.42 -4.61 6.75
C ILE A 102 -3.17 -3.35 7.16
N ALA A 103 -2.97 -2.86 8.38
CA ALA A 103 -3.64 -1.67 8.89
C ALA A 103 -3.33 -0.43 8.02
N GLY A 104 -2.06 -0.19 7.69
CA GLY A 104 -1.69 0.93 6.82
C GLY A 104 -2.21 0.80 5.38
N SER A 105 -2.20 -0.41 4.83
CA SER A 105 -2.70 -0.69 3.48
C SER A 105 -4.21 -0.52 3.38
N ILE A 106 -4.96 -1.00 4.38
CA ILE A 106 -6.41 -0.81 4.45
C ILE A 106 -6.73 0.68 4.62
N LEU A 107 -6.05 1.39 5.52
CA LEU A 107 -6.30 2.82 5.70
C LEU A 107 -6.03 3.60 4.41
N GLY A 108 -4.88 3.37 3.77
CA GLY A 108 -4.54 4.00 2.49
C GLY A 108 -5.57 3.68 1.40
N ALA A 109 -6.02 2.43 1.31
CA ALA A 109 -7.04 2.02 0.35
C ALA A 109 -8.40 2.66 0.62
N VAL A 110 -8.80 2.78 1.89
CA VAL A 110 -10.06 3.42 2.30
C VAL A 110 -10.02 4.90 1.98
N ILE A 111 -8.96 5.62 2.36
CA ILE A 111 -8.82 7.06 2.06
C ILE A 111 -8.82 7.27 0.54
N LEU A 112 -8.03 6.48 -0.20
CA LEU A 112 -7.98 6.57 -1.66
C LEU A 112 -9.37 6.32 -2.28
N SER A 113 -10.05 5.28 -1.81
CA SER A 113 -11.38 4.93 -2.30
C SER A 113 -12.43 5.97 -1.94
N LEU A 114 -12.34 6.65 -0.79
CA LEU A 114 -13.25 7.72 -0.41
C LEU A 114 -13.00 9.00 -1.20
N LEU A 115 -11.73 9.36 -1.39
CA LEU A 115 -11.34 10.55 -2.16
C LEU A 115 -11.67 10.42 -3.65
N LYS A 116 -11.56 9.21 -4.21
CA LYS A 116 -11.88 8.97 -5.61
C LYS A 116 -13.38 9.02 -5.86
N LYS A 117 -13.76 9.72 -6.93
CA LYS A 117 -15.13 9.74 -7.46
C LYS A 117 -15.34 8.56 -8.40
N GLU A 118 -16.59 8.15 -8.58
CA GLU A 118 -16.94 7.15 -9.59
C GLU A 118 -16.56 7.65 -10.98
N VAL A 119 -15.96 6.77 -11.78
CA VAL A 119 -15.66 7.04 -13.17
C VAL A 119 -16.95 6.77 -13.93
N LYS A 120 -17.59 7.82 -14.46
CA LYS A 120 -18.60 7.66 -15.50
C LYS A 120 -17.83 7.29 -16.78
N GLU A 121 -17.81 6.01 -17.13
CA GLU A 121 -17.53 5.60 -18.52
C GLU A 121 -18.61 6.17 -19.44
#